data_AF-A0A8H5A218-F1
#
_entry.id   AF-A0A8H5A218-F1
#
_cell.length_a   1.000
_cell.length_b   1.000
_cell.length_c   1.000
_cell.angle_alpha   90.00
_cell.angle_beta   90.00
_cell.angle_gamma   90.00
#
_symmetry.space_group_name_H-M   'P 1'
#
loop_
_entity.id
_entity.type
_entity.pdbx_description
1 polymer ?
#
loop_
_entity_poly.entity_id
_entity_poly.type
_entity_poly.pdbx_seq_one_letter_code
_entity_poly.pdbx_strand_id
1 'polypeptide(L)'
;MRRYQQNLIAGYANYLRLAEFHELIPLYCSILEPPRSYEVLSYNLIHENEASRRLLQLRLIRKAGIDVLGFVKTQAWLLFDDLGPVQHGCPAKEGFSIIEPGPPTSRSGRPVRPDFFGDDERFVDQAHENLIRSLEWLVLVQETWPNVLSMGTKIYKFFLRNMHLSAARQLMKRVPFSEVLHAATEESGDEMELYEDIPEFWARQLDRRGIRDVTPQQALSDARNFRELENLVRALDSLETVASLAELTNEYAKNENAGAGTAMMLTRYRDQKKKREFWNAIGDEVKNTKENMQPLLKNWLLVGIEEGDQELRDLRQAYLPETVLAYVGTLHFAGTGLSRDNLLECMELASIIAERDSDLSVAFLEAGRMKELVEVFAASSKALAISTGEKRTASTGSKKLREMGWSRDLWSVKP
;
A
#
# COMPACT_ATOMS: atom_id res chain seq x y z
N MET A 1 5.93 -44.38 9.24
CA MET A 1 6.88 -44.68 8.12
C MET A 1 8.34 -44.46 8.57
N ARG A 2 9.39 -45.12 8.01
CA ARG A 2 10.79 -44.82 8.40
C ARG A 2 11.29 -43.51 7.75
N ARG A 3 12.12 -42.73 8.44
CA ARG A 3 12.59 -41.38 8.00
C ARG A 3 13.20 -41.35 6.59
N TYR A 4 13.99 -42.35 6.21
CA TYR A 4 14.57 -42.40 4.87
C TYR A 4 13.51 -42.58 3.77
N GLN A 5 12.42 -43.32 4.04
CA GLN A 5 11.34 -43.52 3.08
C GLN A 5 10.57 -42.21 2.87
N GLN A 6 10.34 -41.45 3.94
CA GLN A 6 9.75 -40.12 3.85
C GLN A 6 10.61 -39.16 3.02
N ASN A 7 11.94 -39.19 3.18
CA ASN A 7 12.84 -38.37 2.37
C ASN A 7 12.81 -38.77 0.89
N LEU A 8 12.72 -40.07 0.58
CA LEU A 8 12.60 -40.55 -0.80
C LEU A 8 11.30 -40.04 -1.45
N ILE A 9 10.18 -40.10 -0.73
CA ILE A 9 8.89 -39.58 -1.23
C ILE A 9 8.95 -38.07 -1.41
N ALA A 10 9.52 -37.34 -0.46
CA ALA A 10 9.70 -35.88 -0.59
C ALA A 10 10.57 -35.51 -1.80
N GLY A 11 11.66 -36.25 -2.03
CA GLY A 11 12.50 -36.10 -3.22
C GLY A 11 11.75 -36.41 -4.51
N TYR A 12 10.92 -37.45 -4.50
CA TYR A 12 10.09 -37.80 -5.65
C TYR A 12 8.99 -36.76 -5.93
N ALA A 13 8.38 -36.18 -4.91
CA ALA A 13 7.43 -35.07 -5.07
C ALA A 13 8.11 -33.86 -5.75
N ASN A 14 9.35 -33.53 -5.38
CA ASN A 14 10.11 -32.50 -6.06
C ASN A 14 10.49 -32.87 -7.49
N TYR A 15 10.78 -34.15 -7.77
CA TYR A 15 10.96 -34.62 -9.14
C TYR A 15 9.68 -34.45 -9.97
N LEU A 16 8.51 -34.82 -9.43
CA LEU A 16 7.22 -34.63 -10.10
C LEU A 16 6.95 -33.15 -10.41
N ARG A 17 7.31 -32.26 -9.48
CA ARG A 17 7.24 -30.81 -9.70
C ARG A 17 8.11 -30.38 -10.88
N LEU A 18 9.38 -30.77 -10.89
CA LEU A 18 10.31 -30.41 -11.97
C LEU A 18 9.90 -31.01 -13.33
N ALA A 19 9.18 -32.14 -13.32
CA ALA A 19 8.62 -32.78 -14.50
C ALA A 19 7.21 -32.28 -14.88
N GLU A 20 6.72 -31.20 -14.25
CA GLU A 20 5.41 -30.58 -14.50
C GLU A 20 4.18 -31.47 -14.20
N PHE A 21 4.38 -32.59 -13.50
CA PHE A 21 3.31 -33.51 -13.08
C PHE A 21 2.72 -33.10 -11.72
N HIS A 22 2.30 -31.84 -11.61
CA HIS A 22 1.87 -31.26 -10.33
C HIS A 22 0.63 -31.94 -9.74
N GLU A 23 -0.26 -32.47 -10.57
CA GLU A 23 -1.50 -33.11 -10.14
C GLU A 23 -1.29 -34.41 -9.35
N LEU A 24 -0.12 -35.04 -9.51
CA LEU A 24 0.22 -36.28 -8.80
C LEU A 24 0.78 -36.01 -7.41
N ILE A 25 1.30 -34.80 -7.15
CA ILE A 25 1.99 -34.45 -5.91
C ILE A 25 1.10 -34.71 -4.67
N PRO A 26 -0.18 -34.31 -4.63
CA PRO A 26 -1.05 -34.58 -3.49
C PRO A 26 -1.20 -36.06 -3.14
N LEU A 27 -1.23 -36.94 -4.15
CA LEU A 27 -1.35 -38.38 -3.96
C LEU A 27 -0.11 -38.97 -3.28
N TYR A 28 1.09 -38.51 -3.62
CA TYR A 28 2.32 -38.99 -2.98
C TYR A 28 2.47 -38.41 -1.57
N CYS A 29 2.04 -37.17 -1.37
CA CYS A 29 2.06 -36.53 -0.05
C CYS A 29 1.07 -37.15 0.94
N SER A 30 0.01 -37.84 0.51
CA SER A 30 -0.93 -38.50 1.42
C SER A 30 -0.35 -39.73 2.11
N ILE A 31 0.76 -40.27 1.57
CA ILE A 31 1.51 -41.36 2.19
C ILE A 31 2.36 -40.85 3.37
N LEU A 32 2.69 -39.55 3.37
CA LEU A 32 3.46 -38.93 4.44
C LEU A 32 2.57 -38.61 5.63
N GLU A 33 3.10 -38.83 6.83
CA GLU A 33 2.43 -38.45 8.07
C GLU A 33 2.60 -36.93 8.32
N PRO A 34 1.57 -36.22 8.82
CA PRO A 34 1.72 -34.84 9.29
C PRO A 34 2.82 -34.74 10.38
N PRO A 35 3.60 -33.65 10.44
CA PRO A 35 3.50 -32.41 9.66
C PRO A 35 4.20 -32.47 8.29
N ARG A 36 4.96 -33.54 8.01
CA ARG A 36 5.83 -33.63 6.82
C ARG A 36 5.06 -33.60 5.51
N SER A 37 3.84 -34.14 5.48
CA SER A 37 2.96 -34.04 4.31
C SER A 37 2.68 -32.58 3.92
N TYR A 38 2.40 -31.71 4.90
CA TYR A 38 2.15 -30.29 4.66
C TYR A 38 3.40 -29.55 4.22
N GLU A 39 4.56 -29.82 4.83
CA GLU A 39 5.84 -29.21 4.42
C GLU A 39 6.15 -29.52 2.94
N VAL A 40 6.08 -30.81 2.56
CA VAL A 40 6.39 -31.23 1.19
C VAL A 40 5.38 -30.63 0.21
N LEU A 41 4.09 -30.59 0.54
CA LEU A 41 3.10 -29.90 -0.30
C LEU A 41 3.41 -28.42 -0.46
N SER A 42 3.75 -27.76 0.65
CA SER A 42 3.96 -26.30 0.71
C SER A 42 5.05 -25.87 -0.25
N TYR A 43 6.23 -26.48 -0.17
CA TYR A 43 7.37 -26.14 -1.03
C TYR A 43 7.18 -26.55 -2.48
N ASN A 44 6.40 -27.60 -2.75
CA ASN A 44 6.23 -28.07 -4.12
C ASN A 44 5.14 -27.32 -4.89
N LEU A 45 4.09 -26.86 -4.21
CA LEU A 45 2.93 -26.23 -4.86
C LEU A 45 2.95 -24.70 -4.81
N ILE A 46 3.80 -24.06 -3.99
CA ILE A 46 3.82 -22.59 -3.86
C ILE A 46 4.12 -21.86 -5.18
N HIS A 47 4.80 -22.53 -6.12
CA HIS A 47 5.15 -21.96 -7.41
C HIS A 47 3.97 -21.77 -8.36
N GLU A 48 2.83 -22.41 -8.09
CA GLU A 48 1.61 -22.25 -8.88
C GLU A 48 1.15 -20.79 -8.83
N ASN A 49 1.05 -20.15 -9.99
CA ASN A 49 0.67 -18.73 -10.14
C ASN A 49 -0.79 -18.55 -10.57
N GLU A 50 -1.44 -19.59 -11.08
CA GLU A 50 -2.79 -19.51 -11.65
C GLU A 50 -3.86 -19.98 -10.64
N ALA A 51 -4.87 -19.14 -10.36
CA ALA A 51 -5.94 -19.46 -9.40
C ALA A 51 -6.70 -20.74 -9.76
N SER A 52 -6.93 -21.00 -11.05
CA SER A 52 -7.62 -22.20 -11.55
C SER A 52 -6.85 -23.49 -11.19
N ARG A 53 -5.52 -23.47 -11.31
CA ARG A 53 -4.61 -24.57 -10.96
C ARG A 53 -4.55 -24.77 -9.45
N ARG A 54 -4.48 -23.70 -8.67
CA ARG A 54 -4.54 -23.79 -7.20
C ARG A 54 -5.84 -24.45 -6.74
N LEU A 55 -6.98 -24.05 -7.29
CA LEU A 55 -8.27 -24.68 -7.00
C LEU A 55 -8.32 -26.16 -7.41
N LEU A 56 -7.71 -26.53 -8.54
CA LEU A 56 -7.54 -27.94 -8.91
C LEU A 56 -6.71 -28.69 -7.86
N GLN A 57 -5.58 -28.14 -7.45
CA GLN A 57 -4.72 -28.74 -6.43
C GLN A 57 -5.42 -28.89 -5.07
N LEU A 58 -6.15 -27.87 -4.62
CA LEU A 58 -6.95 -27.96 -3.38
C LEU A 58 -7.97 -29.11 -3.45
N ARG A 59 -8.61 -29.31 -4.61
CA ARG A 59 -9.52 -30.45 -4.83
C ARG A 59 -8.77 -31.78 -4.79
N LEU A 60 -7.57 -31.85 -5.36
CA LEU A 60 -6.75 -33.07 -5.35
C LEU A 60 -6.22 -33.41 -3.95
N ILE A 61 -5.77 -32.41 -3.18
CA ILE A 61 -5.36 -32.54 -1.77
C ILE A 61 -6.52 -33.11 -0.94
N ARG A 62 -7.73 -32.55 -1.10
CA ARG A 62 -8.94 -33.06 -0.44
C ARG A 62 -9.25 -34.50 -0.84
N LYS A 63 -9.17 -34.83 -2.14
CA LYS A 63 -9.40 -36.20 -2.64
C LYS A 63 -8.36 -37.19 -2.13
N ALA A 64 -7.13 -36.75 -1.91
CA ALA A 64 -6.06 -37.56 -1.35
C ALA A 64 -6.20 -37.78 0.17
N GLY A 65 -7.22 -37.21 0.81
CA GLY A 65 -7.49 -37.35 2.24
C GLY A 65 -6.65 -36.43 3.13
N ILE A 66 -6.00 -35.41 2.57
CA ILE A 66 -5.21 -34.44 3.31
C ILE A 66 -6.11 -33.26 3.69
N ASP A 67 -6.01 -32.81 4.94
CA ASP A 67 -6.74 -31.63 5.39
C ASP A 67 -6.24 -30.36 4.69
N VAL A 68 -7.14 -29.76 3.90
CA VAL A 68 -6.88 -28.55 3.14
C VAL A 68 -6.66 -27.35 4.07
N LEU A 69 -7.41 -27.25 5.16
CA LEU A 69 -7.31 -26.14 6.10
C LEU A 69 -5.92 -26.13 6.77
N GLY A 70 -5.52 -27.28 7.30
CA GLY A 70 -4.18 -27.48 7.86
C GLY A 70 -3.07 -27.21 6.85
N PHE A 71 -3.23 -27.63 5.59
CA PHE A 71 -2.26 -27.37 4.53
C PHE A 71 -2.03 -25.87 4.29
N VAL A 72 -3.08 -25.09 3.98
CA VAL A 72 -2.90 -23.68 3.63
C VAL A 72 -2.41 -22.83 4.81
N LYS A 73 -2.87 -23.13 6.03
CA LYS A 73 -2.37 -22.47 7.26
C LYS A 73 -0.89 -22.79 7.49
N THR A 74 -0.50 -24.05 7.30
CA THR A 74 0.90 -24.48 7.46
C THR A 74 1.79 -23.88 6.39
N GLN A 75 1.34 -23.80 5.13
CA GLN A 75 2.12 -23.22 4.04
C GLN A 75 2.47 -21.75 4.31
N ALA A 76 1.48 -20.94 4.71
CA ALA A 76 1.72 -19.53 5.03
C ALA A 76 2.65 -19.35 6.24
N TRP A 77 2.47 -20.18 7.28
CA TRP A 77 3.35 -20.14 8.45
C TRP A 77 4.79 -20.55 8.12
N LEU A 78 5.00 -21.65 7.39
CA LEU A 78 6.33 -22.14 7.01
C LEU A 78 7.10 -21.10 6.19
N LEU A 79 6.45 -20.52 5.18
CA LEU A 79 7.11 -19.55 4.30
C LEU A 79 7.46 -18.24 5.04
N PHE A 80 6.67 -17.86 6.04
CA PHE A 80 6.99 -16.73 6.90
C PHE A 80 8.13 -17.06 7.87
N ASP A 81 8.14 -18.26 8.47
CA ASP A 81 9.19 -18.73 9.37
C ASP A 81 10.55 -18.89 8.65
N ASP A 82 10.53 -19.27 7.36
CA ASP A 82 11.71 -19.40 6.51
C ASP A 82 12.48 -18.08 6.29
N LEU A 83 11.86 -16.92 6.56
CA LEU A 83 12.55 -15.62 6.54
C LEU A 83 13.59 -15.50 7.67
N GLY A 84 13.54 -16.40 8.65
CA GLY A 84 14.44 -16.42 9.79
C GLY A 84 13.93 -15.58 10.97
N PRO A 85 14.77 -15.44 12.02
CA PRO A 85 14.37 -14.74 13.23
C PRO A 85 14.07 -13.27 12.94
N VAL A 86 13.09 -12.71 13.67
CA VAL A 86 12.73 -11.30 13.60
C VAL A 86 13.98 -10.44 13.83
N GLN A 87 14.40 -9.73 12.78
CA GLN A 87 15.52 -8.80 12.88
C GLN A 87 15.16 -7.72 13.90
N HIS A 88 16.03 -7.56 14.91
CA HIS A 88 15.80 -6.58 15.95
C HIS A 88 16.04 -5.18 15.37
N GLY A 89 15.06 -4.28 15.53
CA GLY A 89 15.10 -2.93 14.98
C GLY A 89 14.22 -2.74 13.75
N CYS A 90 14.07 -1.49 13.32
CA CYS A 90 13.25 -1.09 12.17
C CYS A 90 14.16 -0.33 11.19
N PRO A 91 14.76 -1.00 10.20
CA PRO A 91 15.61 -0.35 9.19
C PRO A 91 14.95 0.87 8.52
N ALA A 92 13.64 0.80 8.28
CA ALA A 92 12.88 1.92 7.72
C ALA A 92 12.95 3.20 8.58
N LYS A 93 13.05 3.09 9.91
CA LYS A 93 13.14 4.25 10.81
C LYS A 93 14.40 5.09 10.59
N GLU A 94 15.48 4.46 10.15
CA GLU A 94 16.77 5.12 9.91
C GLU A 94 16.98 5.46 8.43
N GLY A 95 16.41 4.66 7.51
CA GLY A 95 16.72 4.72 6.09
C GLY A 95 15.61 5.21 5.16
N PHE A 96 14.35 5.26 5.59
CA PHE A 96 13.25 5.59 4.67
C PHE A 96 13.25 7.08 4.32
N SER A 97 13.50 7.39 3.04
CA SER A 97 13.41 8.73 2.49
C SER A 97 13.03 8.70 1.02
N ILE A 98 11.87 9.28 0.71
CA ILE A 98 11.29 9.40 -0.63
C ILE A 98 11.26 10.85 -1.12
N ILE A 99 11.71 11.81 -0.31
CA ILE A 99 11.81 13.22 -0.69
C ILE A 99 13.24 13.52 -1.16
N GLU A 100 13.39 14.38 -2.17
CA GLU A 100 14.71 14.83 -2.62
C GLU A 100 15.41 15.70 -1.56
N PRO A 101 16.74 15.57 -1.41
CA PRO A 101 17.49 16.38 -0.47
C PRO A 101 17.54 17.86 -0.91
N GLY A 102 17.24 18.78 0.01
CA GLY A 102 17.38 20.22 -0.22
C GLY A 102 16.25 21.06 0.39
N PRO A 103 16.43 22.39 0.48
CA PRO A 103 15.38 23.28 0.97
C PRO A 103 14.23 23.38 -0.06
N PRO A 104 12.96 23.50 0.39
CA PRO A 104 11.85 23.71 -0.52
C PRO A 104 11.99 25.06 -1.23
N THR A 105 11.68 25.12 -2.51
CA THR A 105 11.59 26.38 -3.25
C THR A 105 10.14 26.77 -3.52
N SER A 106 9.87 28.04 -3.79
CA SER A 106 8.53 28.50 -4.16
C SER A 106 8.06 28.05 -5.55
N ARG A 107 8.95 27.46 -6.34
CA ARG A 107 8.66 27.01 -7.71
C ARG A 107 8.42 25.50 -7.77
N SER A 108 9.15 24.72 -6.98
CA SER A 108 9.16 23.26 -7.04
C SER A 108 8.81 22.58 -5.71
N GLY A 109 8.58 23.34 -4.64
CA GLY A 109 8.42 22.77 -3.30
C GLY A 109 9.63 21.90 -2.93
N ARG A 110 9.37 20.81 -2.21
CA ARG A 110 10.26 19.65 -2.14
C ARG A 110 9.69 18.53 -3.01
N PRO A 111 10.37 18.14 -4.09
CA PRO A 111 9.88 17.08 -4.97
C PRO A 111 10.02 15.70 -4.30
N VAL A 112 9.11 14.82 -4.68
CA VAL A 112 9.14 13.40 -4.34
C VAL A 112 10.02 12.70 -5.37
N ARG A 113 10.84 11.76 -4.94
CA ARG A 113 11.67 10.94 -5.83
C ARG A 113 10.75 10.07 -6.70
N PRO A 114 10.96 9.98 -8.01
CA PRO A 114 10.29 8.98 -8.83
C PRO A 114 10.84 7.58 -8.53
N ASP A 115 10.07 6.56 -8.88
CA ASP A 115 10.47 5.15 -8.92
C ASP A 115 11.13 4.61 -7.62
N PHE A 116 10.73 5.15 -6.46
CA PHE A 116 11.25 4.74 -5.14
C PHE A 116 10.80 3.35 -4.67
N PHE A 117 9.80 2.75 -5.30
CA PHE A 117 9.46 1.34 -5.14
C PHE A 117 10.42 0.42 -5.91
N GLY A 118 11.18 0.97 -6.86
CA GLY A 118 12.15 0.27 -7.69
C GLY A 118 11.85 0.41 -9.19
N ASP A 119 12.91 0.34 -10.01
CA ASP A 119 12.85 0.54 -11.46
C ASP A 119 11.96 -0.48 -12.21
N ASP A 120 11.81 -1.69 -11.68
CA ASP A 120 10.93 -2.73 -12.23
C ASP A 120 9.81 -3.06 -11.24
N GLU A 121 8.60 -2.60 -11.57
CA GLU A 121 7.39 -2.80 -10.77
C GLU A 121 7.09 -4.29 -10.49
N ARG A 122 7.54 -5.19 -11.36
CA ARG A 122 7.31 -6.64 -11.25
C ARG A 122 8.43 -7.35 -10.52
N PHE A 123 9.55 -6.68 -10.26
CA PHE A 123 10.66 -7.28 -9.57
C PHE A 123 10.37 -7.41 -8.07
N VAL A 124 10.14 -8.64 -7.65
CA VAL A 124 9.99 -9.04 -6.25
C VAL A 124 10.87 -10.25 -6.02
N ASP A 125 11.62 -10.24 -4.92
CA ASP A 125 12.43 -11.40 -4.52
C ASP A 125 11.54 -12.65 -4.41
N GLN A 126 12.06 -13.80 -4.83
CA GLN A 126 11.31 -15.06 -4.87
C GLN A 126 10.77 -15.46 -3.50
N ALA A 127 11.49 -15.15 -2.42
CA ALA A 127 11.01 -15.38 -1.06
C ALA A 127 9.75 -14.55 -0.75
N HIS A 128 9.76 -13.26 -1.09
CA HIS A 128 8.62 -12.36 -0.90
C HIS A 128 7.45 -12.72 -1.81
N GLU A 129 7.73 -13.11 -3.05
CA GLU A 129 6.72 -13.62 -3.99
C GLU A 129 6.03 -14.87 -3.45
N ASN A 130 6.79 -15.79 -2.82
CA ASN A 130 6.21 -16.96 -2.17
C ASN A 130 5.32 -16.58 -0.97
N LEU A 131 5.67 -15.57 -0.19
CA LEU A 131 4.80 -15.07 0.90
C LEU A 131 3.46 -14.55 0.36
N ILE A 132 3.50 -13.72 -0.69
CA ILE A 132 2.29 -13.18 -1.33
C ILE A 132 1.43 -14.34 -1.84
N ARG A 133 2.04 -15.31 -2.54
CA ARG A 133 1.33 -16.51 -3.01
C ARG A 133 0.70 -17.31 -1.88
N SER A 134 1.37 -17.41 -0.73
CA SER A 134 0.83 -18.13 0.43
C SER A 134 -0.49 -17.52 0.94
N LEU A 135 -0.61 -16.18 0.88
CA LEU A 135 -1.87 -15.49 1.18
C LEU A 135 -2.91 -15.74 0.09
N GLU A 136 -2.52 -15.77 -1.18
CA GLU A 136 -3.45 -16.12 -2.27
C GLU A 136 -4.00 -17.54 -2.12
N TRP A 137 -3.21 -18.49 -1.62
CA TRP A 137 -3.70 -19.83 -1.30
C TRP A 137 -4.71 -19.83 -0.15
N LEU A 138 -4.49 -19.00 0.88
CA LEU A 138 -5.45 -18.82 1.97
C LEU A 138 -6.76 -18.20 1.46
N VAL A 139 -6.71 -17.15 0.64
CA VAL A 139 -7.92 -16.49 0.09
C VAL A 139 -8.86 -17.47 -0.64
N LEU A 140 -8.32 -18.53 -1.24
CA LEU A 140 -9.13 -19.56 -1.91
C LEU A 140 -9.92 -20.47 -0.95
N VAL A 141 -9.63 -20.45 0.34
CA VAL A 141 -10.29 -21.25 1.39
C VAL A 141 -11.05 -20.32 2.33
N GLN A 142 -12.38 -20.33 2.21
CA GLN A 142 -13.26 -19.37 2.88
C GLN A 142 -13.10 -19.34 4.41
N GLU A 143 -12.79 -20.47 5.03
CA GLU A 143 -12.62 -20.57 6.49
C GLU A 143 -11.30 -19.96 7.00
N THR A 144 -10.45 -19.45 6.10
CA THR A 144 -9.12 -18.92 6.44
C THR A 144 -8.96 -17.42 6.30
N TRP A 145 -10.04 -16.67 6.03
CA TRP A 145 -9.97 -15.20 6.03
C TRP A 145 -9.32 -14.60 7.29
N PRO A 146 -9.50 -15.13 8.53
CA PRO A 146 -8.80 -14.58 9.70
C PRO A 146 -7.28 -14.81 9.62
N ASN A 147 -6.87 -15.91 9.00
CA ASN A 147 -5.45 -16.21 8.75
C ASN A 147 -4.88 -15.29 7.67
N VAL A 148 -5.66 -14.90 6.67
CA VAL A 148 -5.23 -13.89 5.68
C VAL A 148 -4.97 -12.55 6.37
N LEU A 149 -5.88 -12.10 7.25
CA LEU A 149 -5.73 -10.82 7.96
C LEU A 149 -4.54 -10.84 8.94
N SER A 150 -4.44 -11.88 9.76
CA SER A 150 -3.36 -12.00 10.76
C SER A 150 -1.99 -12.23 10.11
N MET A 151 -1.88 -13.13 9.13
CA MET A 151 -0.62 -13.38 8.43
C MET A 151 -0.25 -12.23 7.50
N GLY A 152 -1.23 -11.64 6.82
CA GLY A 152 -1.05 -10.47 5.98
C GLY A 152 -0.54 -9.26 6.75
N THR A 153 -1.06 -9.03 7.97
CA THR A 153 -0.53 -8.00 8.87
C THR A 153 0.95 -8.24 9.19
N LYS A 154 1.35 -9.48 9.49
CA LYS A 154 2.76 -9.84 9.72
C LYS A 154 3.63 -9.62 8.49
N ILE A 155 3.14 -10.00 7.31
CA ILE A 155 3.85 -9.84 6.04
C ILE A 155 4.00 -8.35 5.67
N TYR A 156 2.94 -7.54 5.81
CA TYR A 156 3.03 -6.09 5.61
C TYR A 156 4.05 -5.45 6.55
N LYS A 157 4.02 -5.78 7.85
CA LYS A 157 5.02 -5.30 8.81
C LYS A 157 6.42 -5.68 8.39
N PHE A 158 6.63 -6.94 7.98
CA PHE A 158 7.93 -7.39 7.51
C PHE A 158 8.41 -6.60 6.27
N PHE A 159 7.56 -6.43 5.26
CA PHE A 159 7.92 -5.68 4.06
C PHE A 159 8.22 -4.21 4.36
N LEU A 160 7.37 -3.55 5.14
CA LEU A 160 7.54 -2.13 5.46
C LEU A 160 8.73 -1.89 6.39
N ARG A 161 8.95 -2.71 7.42
CA ARG A 161 10.12 -2.54 8.32
C ARG A 161 11.44 -2.62 7.56
N ASN A 162 11.51 -3.48 6.54
CA ASN A 162 12.72 -3.72 5.74
C ASN A 162 12.75 -2.94 4.42
N MET A 163 11.80 -2.02 4.18
CA MET A 163 11.71 -1.23 2.95
C MET A 163 11.57 -2.06 1.66
N HIS A 164 10.96 -3.25 1.74
CA HIS A 164 10.58 -4.05 0.57
C HIS A 164 9.27 -3.53 -0.04
N LEU A 165 9.31 -2.28 -0.52
CA LEU A 165 8.13 -1.55 -0.97
C LEU A 165 7.49 -2.20 -2.20
N SER A 166 8.26 -2.70 -3.16
CA SER A 166 7.72 -3.41 -4.33
C SER A 166 6.90 -4.64 -3.92
N ALA A 167 7.37 -5.40 -2.94
CA ALA A 167 6.64 -6.54 -2.40
C ALA A 167 5.34 -6.12 -1.70
N ALA A 168 5.38 -5.04 -0.90
CA ALA A 168 4.19 -4.47 -0.28
C ALA A 168 3.15 -4.00 -1.31
N ARG A 169 3.59 -3.33 -2.38
CA ARG A 169 2.74 -2.95 -3.53
C ARG A 169 2.11 -4.17 -4.19
N GLN A 170 2.89 -5.21 -4.47
CA GLN A 170 2.37 -6.43 -5.09
C GLN A 170 1.37 -7.14 -4.18
N LEU A 171 1.59 -7.13 -2.86
CA LEU A 171 0.62 -7.66 -1.90
C LEU A 171 -0.72 -6.91 -1.96
N MET A 172 -0.69 -5.57 -1.87
CA MET A 172 -1.88 -4.72 -1.98
C MET A 172 -2.65 -4.97 -3.28
N LYS A 173 -1.96 -5.17 -4.41
CA LYS A 173 -2.61 -5.38 -5.72
C LYS A 173 -3.22 -6.76 -5.87
N ARG A 174 -2.71 -7.78 -5.19
CA ARG A 174 -3.07 -9.20 -5.40
C ARG A 174 -3.95 -9.78 -4.29
N VAL A 175 -3.88 -9.21 -3.09
CA VAL A 175 -4.70 -9.60 -1.94
C VAL A 175 -5.21 -8.32 -1.26
N PRO A 176 -6.07 -7.53 -1.95
CA PRO A 176 -6.59 -6.29 -1.38
C PRO A 176 -7.57 -6.59 -0.23
N PHE A 177 -7.57 -5.73 0.79
CA PHE A 177 -8.44 -5.86 1.95
C PHE A 177 -9.92 -6.02 1.57
N SER A 178 -10.40 -5.27 0.57
CA SER A 178 -11.79 -5.33 0.10
C SER A 178 -12.19 -6.72 -0.42
N GLU A 179 -11.30 -7.44 -1.11
CA GLU A 179 -11.55 -8.80 -1.57
C GLU A 179 -11.53 -9.79 -0.40
N VAL A 180 -10.61 -9.63 0.55
CA VAL A 180 -10.57 -10.47 1.77
C VAL A 180 -11.83 -10.28 2.61
N LEU A 181 -12.27 -9.04 2.76
CA LEU A 181 -13.48 -8.69 3.48
C LEU A 181 -14.72 -9.27 2.78
N HIS A 182 -14.84 -9.12 1.45
CA HIS A 182 -15.89 -9.76 0.67
C HIS A 182 -15.82 -11.30 0.72
N ALA A 183 -14.63 -11.90 0.86
CA ALA A 183 -14.53 -13.35 1.07
C ALA A 183 -15.03 -13.75 2.47
N ALA A 184 -14.84 -12.89 3.47
CA ALA A 184 -15.36 -13.07 4.83
C ALA A 184 -16.89 -12.86 4.90
N THR A 185 -17.44 -11.95 4.08
CA THR A 185 -18.85 -11.55 4.09
C THR A 185 -19.58 -11.84 2.78
N GLU A 186 -20.70 -12.57 2.81
CA GLU A 186 -21.57 -12.72 1.62
C GLU A 186 -22.47 -11.50 1.34
N GLU A 187 -22.12 -10.33 1.91
CA GLU A 187 -22.88 -9.08 1.88
C GLU A 187 -22.25 -8.05 0.92
N SER A 188 -23.01 -7.06 0.45
CA SER A 188 -22.55 -6.04 -0.49
C SER A 188 -21.66 -4.96 0.16
N GLY A 189 -20.60 -4.54 -0.54
CA GLY A 189 -19.53 -3.65 -0.04
C GLY A 189 -19.96 -2.37 0.67
N ASP A 190 -20.96 -1.65 0.17
CA ASP A 190 -21.34 -0.32 0.71
C ASP A 190 -21.96 -0.39 2.12
N GLU A 191 -22.54 -1.53 2.51
CA GLU A 191 -23.09 -1.72 3.87
C GLU A 191 -22.00 -2.18 4.85
N MET A 192 -20.84 -2.64 4.37
CA MET A 192 -19.80 -3.27 5.17
C MET A 192 -18.90 -2.26 5.90
N GLU A 193 -18.56 -1.14 5.27
CA GLU A 193 -17.68 -0.11 5.84
C GLU A 193 -18.25 0.51 7.13
N LEU A 194 -19.57 0.43 7.34
CA LEU A 194 -20.24 1.01 8.50
C LEU A 194 -20.12 0.17 9.78
N TYR A 195 -19.80 -1.13 9.66
CA TYR A 195 -19.83 -2.06 10.79
C TYR A 195 -18.52 -2.82 11.01
N GLU A 196 -17.54 -2.68 10.11
CA GLU A 196 -16.26 -3.40 10.23
C GLU A 196 -15.46 -3.04 11.49
N ASP A 197 -15.69 -1.87 12.08
CA ASP A 197 -15.05 -1.47 13.34
C ASP A 197 -15.78 -2.00 14.60
N ILE A 198 -16.82 -2.84 14.43
CA ILE A 198 -17.67 -3.34 15.52
C ILE A 198 -17.35 -4.82 15.85
N PRO A 199 -17.01 -5.18 17.10
CA PRO A 199 -16.71 -6.56 17.47
C PRO A 199 -17.84 -7.56 17.17
N GLU A 200 -19.10 -7.14 17.33
CA GLU A 200 -20.28 -7.97 17.06
C GLU A 200 -20.41 -8.36 15.59
N PHE A 201 -19.93 -7.52 14.66
CA PHE A 201 -19.88 -7.86 13.24
C PHE A 201 -18.97 -9.06 13.01
N TRP A 202 -17.74 -9.02 13.56
CA TRP A 202 -16.77 -10.11 13.44
C TRP A 202 -17.23 -11.39 14.14
N ALA A 203 -17.88 -11.28 15.29
CA ALA A 203 -18.46 -12.44 15.98
C ALA A 203 -19.46 -13.18 15.09
N ARG A 204 -20.34 -12.46 14.39
CA ARG A 204 -21.30 -13.07 13.45
C ARG A 204 -20.62 -13.78 12.29
N GLN A 205 -19.55 -13.20 11.71
CA GLN A 205 -18.86 -13.84 10.59
C GLN A 205 -18.10 -15.09 11.02
N LEU A 206 -17.47 -15.06 12.20
CA LEU A 206 -16.80 -16.23 12.78
C LEU A 206 -17.80 -17.38 13.04
N ASP A 207 -18.94 -17.07 13.68
CA ASP A 207 -19.99 -18.04 13.99
C ASP A 207 -20.59 -18.67 12.72
N ARG A 208 -20.87 -17.86 11.70
CA ARG A 208 -21.41 -18.31 10.40
C ARG A 208 -20.52 -19.38 9.74
N ARG A 209 -19.20 -19.26 9.91
CA ARG A 209 -18.22 -20.17 9.29
C ARG A 209 -17.70 -21.24 10.25
N GLY A 210 -18.18 -21.27 11.50
CA GLY A 210 -17.74 -22.24 12.50
C GLY A 210 -16.27 -22.07 12.93
N ILE A 211 -15.71 -20.88 12.77
CA ILE A 211 -14.33 -20.55 13.12
C ILE A 211 -14.26 -20.31 14.63
N ARG A 212 -13.40 -21.06 15.34
CA ARG A 212 -13.30 -21.04 16.81
C ARG A 212 -11.91 -20.75 17.34
N ASP A 213 -10.91 -20.76 16.46
CA ASP A 213 -9.51 -20.52 16.78
C ASP A 213 -9.15 -19.03 16.90
N VAL A 214 -10.05 -18.13 16.49
CA VAL A 214 -9.85 -16.68 16.50
C VAL A 214 -10.98 -16.01 17.28
N THR A 215 -10.64 -15.05 18.13
CA THR A 215 -11.64 -14.27 18.87
C THR A 215 -12.15 -13.09 18.02
N PRO A 216 -13.38 -12.60 18.24
CA PRO A 216 -13.89 -11.43 17.51
C PRO A 216 -13.01 -10.19 17.66
N GLN A 217 -12.44 -9.97 18.85
CA GLN A 217 -11.52 -8.86 19.11
C GLN A 217 -10.21 -9.00 18.32
N GLN A 218 -9.68 -10.22 18.23
CA GLN A 218 -8.49 -10.49 17.44
C GLN A 218 -8.77 -10.28 15.94
N ALA A 219 -9.88 -10.80 15.42
CA ALA A 219 -10.28 -10.60 14.03
C ALA A 219 -10.42 -9.10 13.69
N LEU A 220 -11.05 -8.32 14.57
CA LEU A 220 -11.16 -6.87 14.44
C LEU A 220 -9.79 -6.18 14.39
N SER A 221 -8.90 -6.50 15.35
CA SER A 221 -7.56 -5.90 15.40
C SER A 221 -6.74 -6.26 14.16
N ASP A 222 -6.75 -7.52 13.74
CA ASP A 222 -6.07 -7.99 12.54
C ASP A 222 -6.62 -7.34 11.27
N ALA A 223 -7.95 -7.19 11.14
CA ALA A 223 -8.60 -6.52 10.03
C ALA A 223 -8.18 -5.05 9.92
N ARG A 224 -8.29 -4.32 11.03
CA ARG A 224 -7.93 -2.91 11.11
C ARG A 224 -6.45 -2.70 10.76
N ASN A 225 -5.56 -3.48 11.37
CA ASN A 225 -4.13 -3.35 11.13
C ASN A 225 -3.76 -3.68 9.68
N PHE A 226 -4.37 -4.71 9.09
CA PHE A 226 -4.20 -5.04 7.67
C PHE A 226 -4.64 -3.87 6.77
N ARG A 227 -5.86 -3.35 6.99
CA ARG A 227 -6.42 -2.21 6.24
C ARG A 227 -5.54 -0.97 6.35
N GLU A 228 -5.09 -0.63 7.56
CA GLU A 228 -4.28 0.56 7.81
C GLU A 228 -2.88 0.46 7.18
N LEU A 229 -2.24 -0.72 7.21
CA LEU A 229 -0.96 -0.94 6.52
C LEU A 229 -1.12 -0.90 4.99
N GLU A 230 -2.22 -1.46 4.47
CA GLU A 230 -2.55 -1.37 3.04
C GLU A 230 -2.79 0.08 2.59
N ASN A 231 -3.50 0.88 3.41
CA ASN A 231 -3.73 2.31 3.13
C ASN A 231 -2.43 3.09 2.98
N LEU A 232 -1.39 2.78 3.77
CA LEU A 232 -0.08 3.37 3.60
C LEU A 232 0.53 3.03 2.25
N VAL A 233 0.52 1.75 1.87
CA VAL A 233 1.07 1.30 0.59
C VAL A 233 0.34 1.97 -0.57
N ARG A 234 -0.99 2.09 -0.49
CA ARG A 234 -1.82 2.76 -1.49
C ARG A 234 -1.47 4.24 -1.62
N ALA A 235 -1.29 4.93 -0.51
CA ALA A 235 -0.86 6.32 -0.49
C ALA A 235 0.52 6.49 -1.15
N LEU A 236 1.50 5.66 -0.76
CA LEU A 236 2.84 5.66 -1.36
C LEU A 236 2.80 5.37 -2.87
N ASP A 237 1.98 4.42 -3.32
CA ASP A 237 1.81 4.07 -4.74
C ASP A 237 1.30 5.26 -5.57
N SER A 238 0.29 5.96 -5.06
CA SER A 238 -0.24 7.17 -5.70
C SER A 238 0.77 8.33 -5.70
N LEU A 239 1.55 8.49 -4.62
CA LEU A 239 2.60 9.51 -4.53
C LEU A 239 3.74 9.26 -5.54
N GLU A 240 4.19 8.02 -5.70
CA GLU A 240 5.17 7.66 -6.72
C GLU A 240 4.63 7.94 -8.12
N THR A 241 3.38 7.54 -8.39
CA THR A 241 2.76 7.75 -9.70
C THR A 241 2.75 9.24 -10.07
N VAL A 242 2.39 10.13 -9.13
CA VAL A 242 2.48 11.57 -9.35
C VAL A 242 3.93 12.04 -9.51
N ALA A 243 4.88 11.50 -8.75
CA ALA A 243 6.29 11.84 -8.85
C ALA A 243 6.86 11.51 -10.24
N SER A 244 6.61 10.32 -10.77
CA SER A 244 7.05 9.90 -12.11
C SER A 244 6.37 10.76 -13.20
N LEU A 245 5.09 11.13 -13.04
CA LEU A 245 4.42 12.10 -13.93
C LEU A 245 5.04 13.52 -13.86
N ALA A 246 5.47 13.94 -12.67
CA ALA A 246 6.14 15.23 -12.48
C ALA A 246 7.53 15.25 -13.13
N GLU A 247 8.27 14.14 -13.05
CA GLU A 247 9.55 13.97 -13.75
C GLU A 247 9.37 14.09 -15.27
N LEU A 248 8.43 13.36 -15.85
CA LEU A 248 8.10 13.46 -17.28
C LEU A 248 7.78 14.91 -17.69
N THR A 249 7.05 15.64 -16.85
CA THR A 249 6.74 17.07 -17.08
C THR A 249 8.01 17.92 -17.17
N ASN A 250 8.99 17.67 -16.29
CA ASN A 250 10.26 18.37 -16.28
C ASN A 250 11.12 18.01 -17.51
N GLU A 251 11.11 16.76 -17.95
CA GLU A 251 11.80 16.32 -19.17
C GLU A 251 11.23 16.99 -20.43
N TYR A 252 9.90 17.03 -20.57
CA TYR A 252 9.25 17.75 -21.66
C TYR A 252 9.65 19.22 -21.71
N ALA A 253 9.70 19.89 -20.55
CA ALA A 253 10.09 21.30 -20.46
C ALA A 253 11.56 21.54 -20.84
N LYS A 254 12.47 20.61 -20.48
CA LYS A 254 13.89 20.69 -20.89
C LYS A 254 14.03 20.52 -22.40
N ASN A 255 13.30 19.58 -23.00
CA ASN A 255 13.33 19.30 -24.43
C ASN A 255 12.70 20.43 -25.27
N GLU A 256 11.65 21.10 -24.79
CA GLU A 256 11.07 22.29 -25.44
C GLU A 256 12.09 23.44 -25.55
N ASN A 257 12.93 23.63 -24.53
CA ASN A 257 13.95 24.69 -24.50
C ASN A 257 15.20 24.40 -25.36
N ALA A 258 15.38 23.16 -25.82
CA ALA A 258 16.54 22.72 -26.61
C ALA A 258 16.42 22.93 -28.13
N GLY A 259 15.33 23.53 -28.63
CA GLY A 259 15.29 24.13 -29.98
C GLY A 259 15.19 23.18 -31.18
N ALA A 260 14.37 22.12 -31.13
CA ALA A 260 14.05 21.32 -32.33
C ALA A 260 13.05 22.06 -33.25
N GLY A 261 13.57 22.65 -34.34
CA GLY A 261 12.86 23.55 -35.26
C GLY A 261 11.80 22.92 -36.19
N THR A 262 10.89 23.79 -36.64
CA THR A 262 9.99 23.74 -37.81
C THR A 262 9.00 22.57 -37.99
N ALA A 263 9.27 21.35 -37.51
CA ALA A 263 8.27 20.28 -37.43
C ALA A 263 7.17 20.54 -36.38
N MET A 264 7.45 21.47 -35.45
CA MET A 264 6.68 21.75 -34.23
C MET A 264 5.31 22.42 -34.48
N MET A 265 5.06 23.05 -35.64
CA MET A 265 3.82 23.82 -35.85
C MET A 265 2.58 22.93 -36.14
N LEU A 266 2.76 21.80 -36.83
CA LEU A 266 1.69 20.82 -37.08
C LEU A 266 1.54 19.82 -35.90
N THR A 267 2.61 19.59 -35.11
CA THR A 267 2.53 18.85 -33.84
C THR A 267 1.85 19.65 -32.74
N ARG A 268 1.98 20.99 -32.67
CA ARG A 268 1.39 21.85 -31.62
C ARG A 268 -0.12 21.65 -31.38
N TYR A 269 -0.93 21.44 -32.42
CA TYR A 269 -2.38 21.19 -32.26
C TYR A 269 -2.69 19.77 -31.75
N ARG A 270 -1.93 18.76 -32.21
CA ARG A 270 -2.04 17.36 -31.74
C ARG A 270 -1.46 17.21 -30.33
N ASP A 271 -0.42 17.99 -30.01
CA ASP A 271 0.22 18.11 -28.71
C ASP A 271 -0.64 18.87 -27.72
N GLN A 272 -1.44 19.86 -28.12
CA GLN A 272 -2.26 20.59 -27.15
C GLN A 272 -3.39 19.72 -26.59
N LYS A 273 -3.98 18.85 -27.42
CA LYS A 273 -4.95 17.84 -26.94
C LYS A 273 -4.27 16.82 -26.03
N LYS A 274 -3.13 16.27 -26.44
CA LYS A 274 -2.34 15.32 -25.62
C LYS A 274 -1.82 15.94 -24.32
N LYS A 275 -1.39 17.19 -24.35
CA LYS A 275 -0.95 17.97 -23.17
C LYS A 275 -2.12 18.19 -22.23
N ARG A 276 -3.31 18.49 -22.76
CA ARG A 276 -4.53 18.58 -21.93
C ARG A 276 -4.91 17.22 -21.33
N GLU A 277 -4.88 16.15 -22.11
CA GLU A 277 -5.13 14.78 -21.63
C GLU A 277 -4.12 14.38 -20.55
N PHE A 278 -2.84 14.72 -20.73
CA PHE A 278 -1.78 14.50 -19.76
C PHE A 278 -2.02 15.27 -18.45
N TRP A 279 -2.33 16.56 -18.52
CA TRP A 279 -2.65 17.34 -17.31
C TRP A 279 -3.97 16.89 -16.66
N ASN A 280 -4.95 16.41 -17.43
CA ASN A 280 -6.15 15.80 -16.87
C ASN A 280 -5.79 14.52 -16.09
N ALA A 281 -4.94 13.66 -16.66
CA ALA A 281 -4.47 12.44 -15.99
C ALA A 281 -3.70 12.77 -14.69
N ILE A 282 -2.83 13.78 -14.69
CA ILE A 282 -2.19 14.28 -13.45
C ILE A 282 -3.25 14.77 -12.46
N GLY A 283 -4.27 15.49 -12.93
CA GLY A 283 -5.36 15.98 -12.09
C GLY A 283 -6.15 14.85 -11.43
N ASP A 284 -6.46 13.79 -12.19
CA ASP A 284 -7.16 12.60 -11.70
C ASP A 284 -6.29 11.84 -10.69
N GLU A 285 -4.99 11.68 -10.96
CA GLU A 285 -4.07 11.00 -10.04
C GLU A 285 -3.82 11.80 -8.75
N VAL A 286 -3.74 13.13 -8.84
CA VAL A 286 -3.67 14.00 -7.66
C VAL A 286 -4.94 13.87 -6.83
N LYS A 287 -6.11 13.76 -7.46
CA LYS A 287 -7.37 13.51 -6.74
C LYS A 287 -7.35 12.15 -6.04
N ASN A 288 -6.93 11.10 -6.73
CA ASN A 288 -6.73 9.77 -6.16
C ASN A 288 -5.76 9.80 -4.97
N THR A 289 -4.64 10.51 -5.10
CA THR A 289 -3.66 10.70 -4.02
C THR A 289 -4.29 11.34 -2.78
N LYS A 290 -5.13 12.37 -2.96
CA LYS A 290 -5.84 13.01 -1.84
C LYS A 290 -6.75 12.04 -1.10
N GLU A 291 -7.51 11.23 -1.84
CA GLU A 291 -8.41 10.21 -1.31
C GLU A 291 -7.62 9.14 -0.54
N ASN A 292 -6.51 8.65 -1.11
CA ASN A 292 -5.64 7.64 -0.49
C ASN A 292 -4.87 8.15 0.73
N MET A 293 -4.62 9.45 0.82
CA MET A 293 -3.96 10.06 1.97
C MET A 293 -4.91 10.25 3.17
N GLN A 294 -6.22 10.42 2.96
CA GLN A 294 -7.16 10.72 4.05
C GLN A 294 -7.07 9.74 5.25
N PRO A 295 -7.00 8.41 5.06
CA PRO A 295 -6.91 7.47 6.17
C PRO A 295 -5.63 7.60 7.01
N LEU A 296 -4.57 8.20 6.46
CA LEU A 296 -3.30 8.40 7.17
C LEU A 296 -3.30 9.67 8.04
N LEU A 297 -4.20 10.63 7.77
CA LEU A 297 -4.16 11.96 8.39
C LEU A 297 -4.76 12.00 9.80
N LYS A 298 -5.43 10.94 10.25
CA LYS A 298 -6.03 10.89 11.58
C LYS A 298 -6.05 9.48 12.13
N ASN A 299 -5.53 9.30 13.34
CA ASN A 299 -5.58 8.05 14.11
C ASN A 299 -4.94 6.81 13.47
N TRP A 300 -4.12 6.98 12.43
CA TRP A 300 -3.52 5.86 11.72
C TRP A 300 -2.59 5.00 12.60
N LEU A 301 -2.80 3.69 12.69
CA LEU A 301 -2.06 2.73 13.54
C LEU A 301 -2.16 2.97 15.06
N LEU A 302 -2.83 4.02 15.54
CA LEU A 302 -2.80 4.36 16.97
C LEU A 302 -3.44 3.29 17.84
N VAL A 303 -4.57 2.72 17.41
CA VAL A 303 -5.27 1.73 18.23
C VAL A 303 -4.46 0.43 18.36
N GLY A 304 -3.81 0.00 17.28
CA GLY A 304 -2.88 -1.15 17.34
C GLY A 304 -1.67 -0.89 18.24
N ILE A 305 -1.17 0.35 18.27
CA ILE A 305 -0.09 0.76 19.18
C ILE A 305 -0.56 0.75 20.64
N GLU A 306 -1.78 1.20 20.93
CA GLU A 306 -2.38 1.19 22.27
C GLU A 306 -2.62 -0.24 22.78
N GLU A 307 -2.94 -1.17 21.87
CA GLU A 307 -3.02 -2.61 22.15
C GLU A 307 -1.66 -3.27 22.43
N GLY A 308 -0.55 -2.53 22.31
CA GLY A 308 0.79 -2.96 22.69
C GLY A 308 1.72 -3.30 21.52
N ASP A 309 1.32 -3.00 20.29
CA ASP A 309 2.12 -3.32 19.10
C ASP A 309 3.24 -2.30 18.85
N GLN A 310 4.43 -2.62 19.36
CA GLN A 310 5.60 -1.76 19.20
C GLN A 310 6.08 -1.68 17.74
N GLU A 311 5.82 -2.70 16.92
CA GLU A 311 6.23 -2.66 15.51
C GLU A 311 5.47 -1.61 14.73
N LEU A 312 4.16 -1.47 15.00
CA LEU A 312 3.34 -0.42 14.41
C LEU A 312 3.80 0.98 14.83
N ARG A 313 4.29 1.15 16.07
CA ARG A 313 4.87 2.42 16.53
C ARG A 313 6.11 2.78 15.72
N ASP A 314 7.01 1.83 15.51
CA ASP A 314 8.21 2.05 14.71
C ASP A 314 7.87 2.41 13.25
N LEU A 315 6.90 1.71 12.66
CA LEU A 315 6.41 1.99 11.30
C LEU A 315 5.78 3.37 11.22
N ARG A 316 4.96 3.75 12.21
CA ARG A 316 4.35 5.08 12.26
C ARG A 316 5.40 6.18 12.30
N GLN A 317 6.44 6.03 13.12
CA GLN A 317 7.51 7.01 13.21
C GLN A 317 8.38 7.08 11.94
N ALA A 318 8.58 5.94 11.26
CA ALA A 318 9.36 5.87 10.02
C ALA A 318 8.62 6.49 8.82
N TYR A 319 7.35 6.13 8.63
CA TYR A 319 6.62 6.41 7.39
C TYR A 319 5.76 7.68 7.48
N LEU A 320 5.04 7.91 8.57
CA LEU A 320 4.01 8.97 8.61
C LEU A 320 4.58 10.37 8.31
N PRO A 321 5.69 10.82 8.94
CA PRO A 321 6.22 12.16 8.67
C PRO A 321 6.71 12.30 7.22
N GLU A 322 7.38 11.29 6.69
CA GLU A 322 7.92 11.31 5.32
C GLU A 322 6.78 11.31 4.29
N THR A 323 5.78 10.46 4.46
CA THR A 323 4.60 10.39 3.56
C THR A 323 3.81 11.69 3.57
N VAL A 324 3.61 12.32 4.73
CA VAL A 324 2.93 13.62 4.82
C VAL A 324 3.73 14.72 4.13
N LEU A 325 5.05 14.77 4.32
CA LEU A 325 5.90 15.74 3.64
C LEU A 325 5.89 15.54 2.12
N ALA A 326 5.93 14.28 1.66
CA ALA A 326 5.81 13.94 0.24
C ALA A 326 4.45 14.39 -0.33
N TYR A 327 3.38 14.19 0.44
CA TYR A 327 2.05 14.67 0.06
C TYR A 327 1.98 16.20 -0.07
N VAL A 328 2.59 16.96 0.84
CA VAL A 328 2.68 18.42 0.68
C VAL A 328 3.48 18.79 -0.58
N GLY A 329 4.56 18.06 -0.88
CA GLY A 329 5.32 18.22 -2.13
C GLY A 329 4.46 18.00 -3.37
N THR A 330 3.67 16.93 -3.39
CA THR A 330 2.70 16.62 -4.44
C THR A 330 1.63 17.70 -4.61
N LEU A 331 1.06 18.18 -3.50
CA LEU A 331 0.09 19.29 -3.54
C LEU A 331 0.73 20.60 -4.01
N HIS A 332 2.00 20.85 -3.70
CA HIS A 332 2.75 22.01 -4.20
C HIS A 332 2.95 21.94 -5.71
N PHE A 333 3.37 20.78 -6.23
CA PHE A 333 3.48 20.52 -7.66
C PHE A 333 2.15 20.73 -8.38
N ALA A 334 1.07 20.12 -7.88
CA ALA A 334 -0.28 20.30 -8.42
C ALA A 334 -0.77 21.76 -8.27
N GLY A 335 -0.35 22.43 -7.21
CA GLY A 335 -0.63 23.83 -6.90
C GLY A 335 -0.12 24.80 -7.96
N THR A 336 1.11 24.56 -8.41
CA THR A 336 1.83 25.40 -9.37
C THR A 336 1.57 25.01 -10.82
N GLY A 337 1.27 23.73 -11.08
CA GLY A 337 1.04 23.18 -12.43
C GLY A 337 -0.44 23.10 -12.86
N LEU A 338 -1.35 22.77 -11.94
CA LEU A 338 -2.77 22.49 -12.24
C LEU A 338 -3.70 23.60 -11.76
N SER A 339 -3.81 23.78 -10.44
CA SER A 339 -4.74 24.71 -9.81
C SER A 339 -4.21 25.18 -8.46
N ARG A 340 -4.39 26.48 -8.18
CA ARG A 340 -4.08 27.11 -6.90
C ARG A 340 -4.85 26.50 -5.72
N ASP A 341 -5.98 25.82 -5.97
CA ASP A 341 -6.77 25.15 -4.93
C ASP A 341 -5.93 24.12 -4.16
N ASN A 342 -4.98 23.43 -4.82
CA ASN A 342 -4.10 22.46 -4.14
C ASN A 342 -3.13 23.14 -3.15
N LEU A 343 -2.76 24.40 -3.37
CA LEU A 343 -1.97 25.18 -2.39
C LEU A 343 -2.83 25.63 -1.20
N LEU A 344 -4.12 25.88 -1.41
CA LEU A 344 -5.06 26.17 -0.33
C LEU A 344 -5.25 24.93 0.55
N GLU A 345 -5.38 23.76 -0.06
CA GLU A 345 -5.44 22.47 0.65
C GLU A 345 -4.15 22.19 1.45
N CYS A 346 -2.97 22.64 1.00
CA CYS A 346 -1.76 22.60 1.84
C CYS A 346 -1.93 23.40 3.13
N MET A 347 -2.61 24.55 3.08
CA MET A 347 -2.85 25.39 4.26
C MET A 347 -3.93 24.80 5.16
N GLU A 348 -4.94 24.13 4.59
CA GLU A 348 -5.90 23.32 5.35
C GLU A 348 -5.19 22.19 6.10
N LEU A 349 -4.30 21.46 5.42
CA LEU A 349 -3.50 20.41 6.06
C LEU A 349 -2.63 20.97 7.20
N ALA A 350 -2.04 22.15 7.03
CA ALA A 350 -1.31 22.82 8.10
C ALA A 350 -2.21 23.12 9.31
N SER A 351 -3.47 23.50 9.08
CA SER A 351 -4.45 23.70 10.17
C SER A 351 -4.81 22.40 10.87
N ILE A 352 -5.02 21.31 10.13
CA ILE A 352 -5.32 19.97 10.68
C ILE A 352 -4.15 19.47 11.55
N ILE A 353 -2.91 19.69 11.13
CA ILE A 353 -1.73 19.31 11.92
C ILE A 353 -1.59 20.20 13.17
N ALA A 354 -2.04 21.45 13.12
CA ALA A 354 -1.95 22.39 14.24
C ALA A 354 -3.11 22.29 15.25
N GLU A 355 -4.13 21.45 15.00
CA GLU A 355 -5.20 21.20 15.95
C GLU A 355 -4.66 20.63 17.27
N ARG A 356 -5.29 20.98 18.40
CA ARG A 356 -4.78 20.64 19.75
C ARG A 356 -4.69 19.13 20.00
N ASP A 357 -5.57 18.41 19.34
CA ASP A 357 -5.81 16.98 19.44
C ASP A 357 -5.26 16.24 18.20
N SER A 358 -4.41 16.90 17.41
CA SER A 358 -3.78 16.33 16.22
C SER A 358 -2.66 15.35 16.57
N ASP A 359 -2.84 14.08 16.23
CA ASP A 359 -1.85 13.01 16.38
C ASP A 359 -0.67 13.15 15.40
N LEU A 360 -0.84 13.94 14.33
CA LEU A 360 0.21 14.25 13.36
C LEU A 360 1.29 15.13 14.00
N SER A 361 0.90 16.14 14.78
CA SER A 361 1.85 17.05 15.44
C SER A 361 2.83 16.29 16.34
N VAL A 362 2.31 15.33 17.09
CA VAL A 362 3.08 14.45 17.99
C VAL A 362 4.04 13.59 17.17
N ALA A 363 3.59 12.98 16.08
CA ALA A 363 4.45 12.16 15.22
C ALA A 363 5.64 12.96 14.63
N PHE A 364 5.41 14.21 14.21
CA PHE A 364 6.48 15.08 13.71
C PHE A 364 7.47 15.54 14.80
N LEU A 365 7.00 15.75 16.03
CA LEU A 365 7.84 16.07 17.18
C LEU A 365 8.72 14.88 17.57
N GLU A 366 8.14 13.68 17.67
CA GLU A 366 8.85 12.44 17.99
C GLU A 366 9.87 12.07 16.91
N ALA A 367 9.59 12.35 15.65
CA ALA A 367 10.54 12.15 14.56
C ALA A 367 11.59 13.27 14.46
N GLY A 368 11.43 14.40 15.16
CA GLY A 368 12.34 15.55 15.08
C GLY A 368 12.27 16.34 13.76
N ARG A 369 11.17 16.21 13.02
CA ARG A 369 11.04 16.73 11.64
C ARG A 369 10.14 17.95 11.51
N MET A 370 9.77 18.58 12.63
CA MET A 370 8.90 19.76 12.65
C MET A 370 9.47 20.93 11.82
N LYS A 371 10.80 21.10 11.80
CA LYS A 371 11.45 22.15 10.99
C LYS A 371 11.16 21.96 9.49
N GLU A 372 11.28 20.75 8.99
CA GLU A 372 11.02 20.44 7.58
C GLU A 372 9.56 20.72 7.22
N LEU A 373 8.63 20.34 8.10
CA LEU A 373 7.21 20.58 7.91
C LEU A 373 6.90 22.08 7.74
N VAL A 374 7.43 22.91 8.64
CA VAL A 374 7.26 24.37 8.59
C VAL A 374 7.86 24.97 7.32
N GLU A 375 9.05 24.52 6.91
CA GLU A 375 9.71 24.99 5.69
C GLU A 375 8.87 24.70 4.43
N VAL A 376 8.30 23.49 4.32
CA VAL A 376 7.49 23.11 3.15
C VAL A 376 6.19 23.92 3.11
N PHE A 377 5.52 24.13 4.25
CA PHE A 377 4.33 25.00 4.30
C PHE A 377 4.65 26.46 3.99
N ALA A 378 5.78 26.98 4.48
CA ALA A 378 6.22 28.33 4.16
C ALA A 378 6.47 28.50 2.64
N ALA A 379 7.06 27.49 1.99
CA ALA A 379 7.25 27.50 0.55
C ALA A 379 5.92 27.46 -0.22
N SER A 380 4.95 26.66 0.22
CA SER A 380 3.60 26.62 -0.37
C SER A 380 2.85 27.94 -0.19
N SER A 381 2.94 28.58 0.99
CA SER A 381 2.38 29.91 1.25
C SER A 381 3.01 30.98 0.35
N LYS A 382 4.35 30.95 0.19
CA LYS A 382 5.06 31.86 -0.71
C LYS A 382 4.68 31.64 -2.18
N ALA A 383 4.54 30.39 -2.61
CA ALA A 383 4.05 30.07 -3.96
C ALA A 383 2.64 30.60 -4.19
N LEU A 384 1.77 30.50 -3.19
CA LEU A 384 0.40 31.02 -3.22
C LEU A 384 0.37 32.55 -3.34
N ALA A 385 1.24 33.25 -2.61
CA ALA A 385 1.39 34.70 -2.69
C ALA A 385 1.96 35.18 -4.04
N ILE A 386 2.87 34.42 -4.65
CA ILE A 386 3.43 34.74 -5.99
C ILE A 386 2.44 34.41 -7.10
N SER A 387 1.61 33.37 -6.92
CA SER A 387 0.57 32.95 -7.86
C SER A 387 -0.66 33.86 -7.81
N THR A 388 -0.48 35.14 -8.14
CA THR A 388 -1.53 36.16 -8.22
C THR A 388 -2.35 36.13 -9.52
N GLY A 389 -1.94 35.34 -10.51
CA GLY A 389 -2.65 35.20 -11.79
C GLY A 389 -3.51 33.93 -11.87
N GLU A 390 -4.75 34.05 -12.37
CA GLU A 390 -5.58 32.90 -12.74
C GLU A 390 -4.96 32.15 -13.93
N LYS A 391 -4.40 30.96 -13.67
CA LYS A 391 -4.14 29.99 -14.73
C LYS A 391 -4.98 28.75 -14.49
N ARG A 392 -5.84 28.50 -15.49
CA ARG A 392 -6.67 27.33 -15.76
C ARG A 392 -7.88 27.14 -14.83
N THR A 393 -8.94 26.65 -15.48
CA THR A 393 -10.34 26.65 -15.07
C THR A 393 -10.55 26.08 -13.68
N ALA A 394 -11.21 26.88 -12.83
CA ALA A 394 -11.66 26.50 -11.51
C ALA A 394 -12.43 25.17 -11.56
N SER A 395 -11.97 24.19 -10.79
CA SER A 395 -12.75 22.97 -10.55
C SER A 395 -13.83 23.26 -9.50
N THR A 396 -14.81 22.36 -9.43
CA THR A 396 -15.99 22.40 -8.54
C THR A 396 -15.63 22.49 -7.04
N GLY A 397 -14.39 22.22 -6.64
CA GLY A 397 -13.90 22.32 -5.26
C GLY A 397 -13.98 23.75 -4.68
N SER A 398 -13.88 24.79 -5.52
CA SER A 398 -13.87 26.19 -5.04
C SER A 398 -15.17 26.66 -4.39
N LYS A 399 -16.30 25.96 -4.59
CA LYS A 399 -17.57 26.28 -3.89
C LYS A 399 -17.53 25.87 -2.41
N LYS A 400 -17.07 24.66 -2.11
CA LYS A 400 -17.00 24.14 -0.74
C LYS A 400 -15.97 24.90 0.11
N LEU A 401 -14.83 25.27 -0.48
CA LEU A 401 -13.84 26.13 0.18
C LEU A 401 -14.40 27.53 0.49
N ARG A 402 -15.13 28.16 -0.45
CA ARG A 402 -15.76 29.47 -0.20
C ARG A 402 -16.84 29.42 0.89
N GLU A 403 -17.59 28.32 0.97
CA GLU A 403 -18.60 28.08 2.01
C GLU A 403 -17.98 27.91 3.41
N MET A 404 -16.75 27.39 3.49
CA MET A 404 -15.95 27.31 4.74
C MET A 404 -15.34 28.68 5.14
N GLY A 405 -15.71 29.78 4.48
CA GLY A 405 -15.24 31.14 4.80
C GLY A 405 -13.93 31.56 4.14
N TRP A 406 -13.41 30.77 3.19
CA TRP A 406 -12.14 31.06 2.54
C TRP A 406 -12.30 32.13 1.47
N SER A 407 -11.60 33.26 1.63
CA SER A 407 -11.45 34.29 0.58
C SER A 407 -10.08 34.25 -0.07
N ARG A 408 -10.04 34.30 -1.40
CA ARG A 408 -8.82 34.44 -2.21
C ARG A 408 -8.10 35.78 -1.94
N ASP A 409 -8.80 36.73 -1.31
CA ASP A 409 -8.32 38.09 -1.05
C ASP A 409 -7.31 38.18 0.11
N LEU A 410 -7.27 37.22 1.03
CA LEU A 410 -6.31 37.24 2.14
C LEU A 410 -4.84 37.15 1.64
N TRP A 411 -4.65 36.59 0.45
CA TRP A 411 -3.34 36.29 -0.13
C TRP A 411 -3.06 37.05 -1.42
N SER A 412 -3.93 37.97 -1.83
CA SER A 412 -3.69 38.86 -2.97
C SER A 412 -2.86 40.06 -2.51
N VAL A 413 -1.53 39.92 -2.56
CA VAL A 413 -0.65 41.07 -2.33
C VAL A 413 -0.77 41.99 -3.55
N LYS A 414 -1.39 43.16 -3.37
CA LYS A 414 -1.38 44.21 -4.39
C LYS A 414 0.05 44.76 -4.51
N PRO A 415 0.56 45.00 -5.73
CA PRO A 415 1.92 45.49 -5.97
C PRO A 415 2.18 46.87 -5.38
#